data_AF-A0A931IHV4-F1
#
_entry.id   AF-A0A931IHV4-F1
#
_cell.length_a   1.000
_cell.length_b   1.000
_cell.length_c   1.000
_cell.angle_alpha   90.00
_cell.angle_beta   90.00
_cell.angle_gamma   90.00
#
_symmetry.space_group_name_H-M   'P 1'
#
loop_
_entity.id
_entity.type
_entity.pdbx_description
1 polymer ?
#
loop_
_entity_poly.entity_id
_entity_poly.type
_entity_poly.pdbx_seq_one_letter_code
_entity_poly.pdbx_strand_id
1 'polypeptide(L)'
;MRTARFRLGVVALLAAVGAALTGCDTVTTGTESAVIADPQNPWELASSAATSGTSGPRPGVPDAPLTAENGDGGAIDKLALNALADIEAYWQTEYAKTFPGVFDPVDRFLSWDAKAPRAQSIKFCREDTYQVVNAAYCSLDHTIGWDRGVLLPLVRQKYGAMAVVMVLAHEYGHAIQGKAKLAGFLTPVLVQEQQADCLAGVFLRHVAEGNSQHFTMNMTDGLDGVLGATVAIRDTDPSNPNNVHGSAFERVTAVQLGYTDGASACKKIDRKEIKNRRGTLPTTFETEDEEQNQLPIDVPSLTSVSQALAKNFPVKQPPRFEYTGIVKNCANVTSTKPVSYCPSSNTVGTDVSALAERGKADTGDGEILSSTVTGDYNAFVVFVSRYMLAVQRDRGLTLTGASTAGLRTACLSGAFTTELSEPSSDPRLSAKDLDEAVSGLLSDGLAAADVDGKVAPGGYQRLEAFRTGVLDGEQTCLTKFP
;
A
#
# COMPACT_ATOMS: atom_id res chain seq x y z
N MET A 1 -16.33 -15.68 100.88
CA MET A 1 -14.91 -16.08 100.70
C MET A 1 -14.49 -15.53 99.33
N ARG A 2 -13.90 -14.32 99.28
CA ARG A 2 -12.45 -14.01 99.07
C ARG A 2 -11.89 -14.73 97.83
N THR A 3 -11.30 -14.16 96.79
CA THR A 3 -10.62 -12.88 96.46
C THR A 3 -10.27 -12.99 94.95
N ALA A 4 -10.53 -12.01 94.09
CA ALA A 4 -9.63 -10.90 93.72
C ALA A 4 -8.30 -11.29 93.00
N ARG A 5 -8.18 -10.81 91.74
CA ARG A 5 -7.03 -10.08 91.12
C ARG A 5 -5.98 -10.78 90.20
N PHE A 6 -5.87 -10.18 89.00
CA PHE A 6 -4.65 -9.79 88.22
C PHE A 6 -3.83 -10.90 87.54
N ARG A 7 -3.11 -10.70 86.42
CA ARG A 7 -3.06 -9.75 85.28
C ARG A 7 -1.98 -10.34 84.33
N LEU A 8 -2.19 -10.17 83.02
CA LEU A 8 -1.22 -10.04 81.92
C LEU A 8 -0.13 -11.11 81.65
N GLY A 9 -0.23 -11.69 80.43
CA GLY A 9 0.76 -11.52 79.34
C GLY A 9 2.00 -12.43 79.32
N VAL A 10 2.61 -12.84 78.20
CA VAL A 10 2.52 -12.61 76.74
C VAL A 10 3.29 -13.80 76.08
N VAL A 11 3.03 -14.10 74.79
CA VAL A 11 3.78 -14.97 73.82
C VAL A 11 3.51 -16.49 73.90
N ALA A 12 3.21 -17.28 72.86
CA ALA A 12 3.00 -17.13 71.41
C ALA A 12 2.31 -18.38 70.82
N LEU A 13 1.89 -18.24 69.56
CA LEU A 13 1.57 -19.25 68.53
C LEU A 13 0.09 -19.74 68.45
N LEU A 14 -0.75 -18.84 67.91
CA LEU A 14 -2.02 -19.11 67.24
C LEU A 14 -1.75 -19.86 65.92
N ALA A 15 -2.39 -21.00 65.64
CA ALA A 15 -3.78 -21.17 65.20
C ALA A 15 -4.04 -20.43 63.87
N ALA A 16 -4.09 -21.16 62.75
CA ALA A 16 -5.26 -21.86 62.22
C ALA A 16 -6.10 -20.97 61.29
N VAL A 17 -6.16 -21.43 60.03
CA VAL A 17 -7.30 -21.34 59.10
C VAL A 17 -7.94 -19.95 58.94
N GLY A 18 -7.50 -19.23 57.92
CA GLY A 18 -8.22 -18.09 57.35
C GLY A 18 -8.36 -18.29 55.84
N ALA A 19 -9.60 -18.30 55.37
CA ALA A 19 -9.97 -18.41 53.97
C ALA A 19 -9.21 -17.38 53.11
N ALA A 20 -8.43 -17.86 52.14
CA ALA A 20 -7.91 -17.02 51.08
C ALA A 20 -8.94 -16.99 49.94
N LEU A 21 -9.63 -15.85 49.85
CA LEU A 21 -10.27 -15.38 48.62
C LEU A 21 -9.22 -15.44 47.51
N THR A 22 -9.42 -16.28 46.50
CA THR A 22 -8.71 -16.15 45.23
C THR A 22 -9.24 -14.88 44.56
N GLY A 23 -8.56 -13.76 44.81
CA GLY A 23 -8.65 -12.61 43.93
C GLY A 23 -8.11 -13.05 42.58
N CYS A 24 -9.01 -13.33 41.63
CA CYS A 24 -8.65 -13.22 40.23
C CYS A 24 -8.27 -11.75 40.04
N ASP A 25 -6.97 -11.46 39.94
CA ASP A 25 -6.55 -10.30 39.17
C ASP A 25 -7.10 -10.51 37.77
N THR A 26 -8.26 -9.91 37.50
CA THR A 26 -8.64 -9.56 36.14
C THR A 26 -7.57 -8.60 35.68
N VAL A 27 -6.49 -9.15 35.12
CA VAL A 27 -5.78 -8.50 34.04
C VAL A 27 -6.87 -8.21 33.02
N THR A 28 -7.36 -6.98 33.02
CA THR A 28 -8.03 -6.42 31.86
C THR A 28 -6.96 -6.39 30.78
N THR A 29 -6.72 -7.54 30.15
CA THR A 29 -6.28 -7.56 28.77
C THR A 29 -7.31 -6.73 28.07
N GLY A 30 -6.92 -5.51 27.71
CA GLY A 30 -7.74 -4.67 26.86
C GLY A 30 -8.11 -5.55 25.68
N THR A 31 -9.38 -5.93 25.61
CA THR A 31 -9.94 -6.34 24.34
C THR A 31 -9.75 -5.13 23.45
N GLU A 32 -8.67 -5.14 22.66
CA GLU A 32 -8.70 -4.49 21.36
C GLU A 32 -10.05 -4.89 20.78
N SER A 33 -10.93 -3.91 20.60
CA SER A 33 -12.23 -4.14 20.02
C SER A 33 -12.00 -4.91 18.73
N ALA A 34 -12.39 -6.18 18.73
CA ALA A 34 -12.34 -7.01 17.54
C ALA A 34 -13.09 -6.23 16.45
N VAL A 35 -12.36 -5.94 15.37
CA VAL A 35 -12.89 -5.31 14.17
C VAL A 35 -14.19 -6.03 13.83
N ILE A 36 -15.30 -5.30 13.72
CA ILE A 36 -16.52 -5.87 13.16
C ILE A 36 -16.21 -6.03 11.67
N ALA A 37 -15.64 -7.18 11.32
CA ALA A 37 -15.35 -7.52 9.94
C ALA A 37 -16.67 -7.51 9.17
N ASP A 38 -16.77 -6.69 8.12
CA ASP A 38 -17.85 -6.76 7.17
C ASP A 38 -17.84 -8.17 6.53
N PRO A 39 -18.87 -9.00 6.78
CA PRO A 39 -18.91 -10.35 6.24
C PRO A 39 -19.09 -10.40 4.72
N GLN A 40 -19.37 -9.27 4.07
CA GLN A 40 -19.38 -9.11 2.61
C GLN A 40 -18.03 -8.66 2.05
N ASN A 41 -17.08 -8.27 2.92
CA ASN A 41 -15.74 -7.83 2.53
C ASN A 41 -14.74 -8.97 2.76
N PRO A 42 -14.34 -9.73 1.71
CA PRO A 42 -13.42 -10.84 1.83
C PRO A 42 -12.07 -10.42 2.44
N TRP A 43 -11.74 -9.12 2.34
CA TRP A 43 -10.55 -8.50 2.92
C TRP A 43 -10.55 -8.46 4.44
N GLU A 44 -11.64 -8.05 5.10
CA GLU A 44 -11.65 -7.97 6.56
C GLU A 44 -11.64 -9.37 7.18
N LEU A 45 -12.19 -10.35 6.44
CA LEU A 45 -12.11 -11.77 6.75
C LEU A 45 -10.69 -12.34 6.53
N ALA A 46 -9.98 -11.95 5.46
CA ALA A 46 -8.60 -12.36 5.21
C ALA A 46 -7.59 -11.63 6.11
N SER A 47 -7.78 -10.34 6.37
CA SER A 47 -6.96 -9.48 7.23
C SER A 47 -7.06 -9.91 8.70
N SER A 48 -8.25 -10.28 9.19
CA SER A 48 -8.39 -10.85 10.54
C SER A 48 -7.75 -12.24 10.68
N ALA A 49 -7.57 -12.98 9.58
CA ALA A 49 -6.89 -14.28 9.57
C ALA A 49 -5.37 -14.21 9.28
N ALA A 50 -4.90 -13.18 8.57
CA ALA A 50 -3.53 -13.09 8.00
C ALA A 50 -2.70 -11.89 8.52
N THR A 51 -3.13 -11.24 9.61
CA THR A 51 -2.39 -10.13 10.27
C THR A 51 -1.19 -10.59 11.10
N SER A 52 -1.01 -11.90 11.31
CA SER A 52 0.17 -12.45 11.96
C SER A 52 0.65 -13.71 11.22
N GLY A 53 1.89 -13.69 10.75
CA GLY A 53 2.49 -14.80 9.99
C GLY A 53 3.71 -14.38 9.19
N THR A 54 4.54 -15.35 8.78
CA THR A 54 5.67 -15.10 7.88
C THR A 54 5.20 -14.81 6.46
N SER A 55 5.93 -13.98 5.72
CA SER A 55 5.72 -13.74 4.28
C SER A 55 6.90 -14.26 3.46
N GLY A 56 6.61 -14.89 2.33
CA GLY A 56 7.61 -15.45 1.41
C GLY A 56 7.53 -16.98 1.28
N PRO A 57 8.64 -17.63 0.90
CA PRO A 57 8.69 -19.07 0.67
C PRO A 57 8.33 -19.88 1.93
N ARG A 58 7.51 -20.91 1.75
CA ARG A 58 7.13 -21.85 2.81
C ARG A 58 8.30 -22.80 3.13
N PRO A 59 8.59 -23.04 4.42
CA PRO A 59 9.66 -23.96 4.79
C PRO A 59 9.28 -25.41 4.49
N GLY A 60 10.26 -26.21 4.06
CA GLY A 60 10.09 -27.66 3.86
C GLY A 60 9.30 -28.07 2.61
N VAL A 61 8.91 -27.12 1.77
CA VAL A 61 8.30 -27.39 0.46
C VAL A 61 9.43 -27.65 -0.55
N PRO A 62 9.41 -28.78 -1.29
CA PRO A 62 10.37 -29.03 -2.36
C PRO A 62 10.28 -27.97 -3.46
N ASP A 63 11.40 -27.65 -4.10
CA ASP A 63 11.39 -26.78 -5.29
C ASP A 63 10.55 -27.41 -6.41
N ALA A 64 9.86 -26.56 -7.17
CA ALA A 64 9.05 -26.97 -8.31
C ALA A 64 9.92 -27.67 -9.37
N PRO A 65 9.38 -28.70 -10.07
CA PRO A 65 10.10 -29.44 -11.10
C PRO A 65 10.17 -28.66 -12.43
N LEU A 66 10.37 -27.34 -12.37
CA LEU A 66 10.55 -26.47 -13.53
C LEU A 66 12.04 -26.15 -13.73
N THR A 67 12.41 -25.81 -14.95
CA THR A 67 13.77 -25.40 -15.30
C THR A 67 13.75 -24.15 -16.17
N ALA A 68 14.70 -23.25 -15.95
CA ALA A 68 14.94 -22.10 -16.82
C ALA A 68 16.12 -22.36 -17.75
N GLU A 69 15.95 -22.07 -19.04
CA GLU A 69 17.08 -21.99 -19.98
C GLU A 69 18.07 -20.94 -19.48
N ASN A 70 19.37 -21.26 -19.55
CA ASN A 70 20.47 -20.41 -19.06
C ASN A 70 20.39 -20.04 -17.55
N GLY A 71 19.55 -20.73 -16.79
CA GLY A 71 19.52 -20.63 -15.33
C GLY A 71 20.75 -21.25 -14.67
N ASP A 72 21.08 -20.77 -13.47
CA ASP A 72 22.18 -21.28 -12.65
C ASP A 72 21.70 -22.17 -11.48
N GLY A 73 20.37 -22.32 -11.33
CA GLY A 73 19.77 -23.11 -10.25
C GLY A 73 19.96 -22.49 -8.87
N GLY A 74 20.41 -21.24 -8.81
CA GLY A 74 20.62 -20.47 -7.60
C GLY A 74 19.31 -20.04 -6.93
N ALA A 75 19.43 -19.33 -5.81
CA ALA A 75 18.29 -18.98 -4.98
C ALA A 75 17.26 -18.08 -5.68
N ILE A 76 17.67 -17.28 -6.67
CA ILE A 76 16.74 -16.42 -7.43
C ILE A 76 15.98 -17.23 -8.48
N ASP A 77 16.67 -18.09 -9.23
CA ASP A 77 16.01 -18.96 -10.20
C ASP A 77 15.02 -19.91 -9.51
N LYS A 78 15.39 -20.49 -8.36
CA LYS A 78 14.47 -21.32 -7.56
C LYS A 78 13.25 -20.53 -7.09
N LEU A 79 13.46 -19.31 -6.58
CA LEU A 79 12.36 -18.43 -6.16
C LEU A 79 11.41 -18.13 -7.33
N ALA A 80 11.98 -17.80 -8.50
CA ALA A 80 11.21 -17.49 -9.69
C ALA A 80 10.42 -18.69 -10.22
N LEU A 81 11.07 -19.85 -10.33
CA LEU A 81 10.45 -21.09 -10.80
C LEU A 81 9.37 -21.59 -9.85
N ASN A 82 9.55 -21.47 -8.53
CA ASN A 82 8.50 -21.78 -7.56
C ASN A 82 7.30 -20.85 -7.72
N ALA A 83 7.52 -19.55 -7.97
CA ALA A 83 6.45 -18.58 -8.21
C ALA A 83 5.66 -18.93 -9.47
N LEU A 84 6.37 -19.19 -10.59
CA LEU A 84 5.77 -19.54 -11.87
C LEU A 84 4.96 -20.84 -11.80
N ALA A 85 5.46 -21.85 -11.07
CA ALA A 85 4.73 -23.09 -10.85
C ALA A 85 3.38 -22.87 -10.12
N ASP A 86 3.36 -22.03 -9.09
CA ASP A 86 2.13 -21.74 -8.35
C ASP A 86 1.16 -20.88 -9.18
N ILE A 87 1.68 -19.93 -9.96
CA ILE A 87 0.88 -19.11 -10.88
C ILE A 87 0.22 -20.01 -11.94
N GLU A 88 0.96 -20.94 -12.53
CA GLU A 88 0.45 -21.92 -13.47
C GLU A 88 -0.61 -22.82 -12.84
N ALA A 89 -0.35 -23.36 -11.65
CA ALA A 89 -1.29 -24.22 -10.94
C ALA A 89 -2.61 -23.47 -10.62
N TYR A 90 -2.51 -22.21 -10.23
CA TYR A 90 -3.68 -21.34 -10.03
C TYR A 90 -4.49 -21.21 -11.32
N TRP A 91 -3.88 -20.74 -12.40
CA TRP A 91 -4.60 -20.49 -13.65
C TRP A 91 -5.12 -21.76 -14.32
N GLN A 92 -4.45 -22.90 -14.12
CA GLN A 92 -4.92 -24.21 -14.58
C GLN A 92 -6.33 -24.54 -14.05
N THR A 93 -6.68 -24.06 -12.86
CA THR A 93 -7.97 -24.34 -12.22
C THR A 93 -8.95 -23.16 -12.31
N GLU A 94 -8.46 -21.93 -12.38
CA GLU A 94 -9.29 -20.72 -12.30
C GLU A 94 -9.62 -20.08 -13.67
N TYR A 95 -8.76 -20.26 -14.68
CA TYR A 95 -8.86 -19.55 -15.96
C TYR A 95 -10.24 -19.70 -16.62
N ALA A 96 -10.70 -20.94 -16.78
CA ALA A 96 -11.94 -21.26 -17.50
C ALA A 96 -13.21 -20.78 -16.77
N LYS A 97 -13.11 -20.35 -15.50
CA LYS A 97 -14.24 -19.78 -14.76
C LYS A 97 -14.58 -18.37 -15.23
N THR A 98 -13.60 -17.64 -15.77
CA THR A 98 -13.75 -16.23 -16.18
C THR A 98 -13.47 -16.00 -17.67
N PHE A 99 -12.48 -16.70 -18.21
CA PHE A 99 -11.98 -16.51 -19.56
C PHE A 99 -12.39 -17.64 -20.50
N PRO A 100 -12.56 -17.36 -21.80
CA PRO A 100 -12.92 -18.38 -22.77
C PRO A 100 -11.74 -19.34 -23.03
N GLY A 101 -12.07 -20.61 -23.27
CA GLY A 101 -11.10 -21.65 -23.60
C GLY A 101 -10.57 -22.41 -22.38
N VAL A 102 -9.45 -23.10 -22.58
CA VAL A 102 -8.73 -23.80 -21.53
C VAL A 102 -7.40 -23.09 -21.26
N PHE A 103 -6.94 -23.15 -20.02
CA PHE A 103 -5.60 -22.67 -19.70
C PHE A 103 -4.57 -23.54 -20.41
N ASP A 104 -3.57 -22.87 -20.96
CA ASP A 104 -2.40 -23.46 -21.57
C ASP A 104 -1.21 -22.69 -20.99
N PRO A 105 -0.20 -23.34 -20.40
CA PRO A 105 0.98 -22.68 -19.84
C PRO A 105 1.79 -21.84 -20.85
N VAL A 106 2.77 -21.10 -20.35
CA VAL A 106 3.80 -20.50 -21.22
C VAL A 106 4.75 -21.59 -21.73
N ASP A 107 5.39 -21.36 -22.87
CA ASP A 107 6.15 -22.41 -23.53
C ASP A 107 7.49 -22.67 -22.83
N ARG A 108 8.14 -21.59 -22.34
CA ARG A 108 9.53 -21.62 -21.86
C ARG A 108 9.79 -20.59 -20.77
N PHE A 109 10.79 -20.91 -19.94
CA PHE A 109 11.37 -20.00 -18.95
C PHE A 109 12.83 -19.75 -19.25
N LEU A 110 13.27 -18.50 -19.08
CA LEU A 110 14.63 -18.09 -19.43
C LEU A 110 15.20 -17.17 -18.34
N SER A 111 16.40 -17.48 -17.87
CA SER A 111 17.09 -16.67 -16.85
C SER A 111 18.38 -16.11 -17.44
N TRP A 112 18.67 -14.84 -17.17
CA TRP A 112 19.95 -14.23 -17.56
C TRP A 112 20.57 -13.42 -16.43
N ASP A 113 21.87 -13.17 -16.54
CA ASP A 113 22.61 -12.29 -15.62
C ASP A 113 22.99 -11.02 -16.38
N ALA A 114 22.39 -9.87 -16.00
CA ALA A 114 22.69 -8.58 -16.61
C ALA A 114 24.15 -8.13 -16.43
N LYS A 115 24.87 -8.68 -15.44
CA LYS A 115 26.31 -8.41 -15.19
C LYS A 115 27.23 -9.31 -16.03
N ALA A 116 26.70 -10.33 -16.70
CA ALA A 116 27.52 -11.22 -17.49
C ALA A 116 28.20 -10.48 -18.66
N PRO A 117 29.43 -10.86 -19.04
CA PRO A 117 30.07 -10.32 -20.23
C PRO A 117 29.23 -10.58 -21.48
N ARG A 118 29.30 -9.68 -22.48
CA ARG A 118 28.54 -9.81 -23.73
C ARG A 118 28.73 -11.15 -24.46
N ALA A 119 29.88 -11.81 -24.31
CA ALA A 119 30.12 -13.14 -24.88
C ALA A 119 29.25 -14.26 -24.26
N GLN A 120 28.63 -14.00 -23.11
CA GLN A 120 27.74 -14.90 -22.38
C GLN A 120 26.28 -14.41 -22.39
N SER A 121 25.99 -13.29 -23.07
CA SER A 121 24.60 -12.87 -23.24
C SER A 121 23.87 -13.82 -24.18
N ILE A 122 22.57 -13.94 -23.95
CA ILE A 122 21.67 -14.76 -24.73
C ILE A 122 20.66 -13.86 -25.44
N LYS A 123 19.73 -14.47 -26.18
CA LYS A 123 18.62 -13.74 -26.79
C LYS A 123 17.34 -13.96 -26.02
N PHE A 124 16.68 -12.87 -25.67
CA PHE A 124 15.31 -12.85 -25.15
C PHE A 124 14.46 -12.00 -26.08
N CYS A 125 13.34 -12.54 -26.56
CA CYS A 125 12.44 -11.86 -27.49
C CYS A 125 13.16 -11.22 -28.71
N ARG A 126 14.13 -11.95 -29.27
CA ARG A 126 15.04 -11.53 -30.37
C ARG A 126 16.08 -10.46 -30.02
N GLU A 127 16.06 -9.92 -28.81
CA GLU A 127 17.01 -8.91 -28.32
C GLU A 127 18.11 -9.50 -27.44
N ASP A 128 19.25 -8.82 -27.37
CA ASP A 128 20.40 -9.22 -26.55
C ASP A 128 20.17 -8.96 -25.06
N THR A 129 20.50 -9.91 -24.18
CA THR A 129 20.32 -9.73 -22.73
C THR A 129 21.51 -9.03 -22.03
N TYR A 130 22.54 -8.62 -22.78
CA TYR A 130 23.69 -7.92 -22.20
C TYR A 130 23.27 -6.58 -21.56
N GLN A 131 23.55 -6.42 -20.26
CA GLN A 131 23.20 -5.24 -19.45
C GLN A 131 21.69 -4.96 -19.34
N VAL A 132 20.84 -5.93 -19.67
CA VAL A 132 19.38 -5.79 -19.55
C VAL A 132 18.96 -6.13 -18.12
N VAL A 133 18.64 -5.11 -17.31
CA VAL A 133 18.09 -5.29 -15.96
C VAL A 133 16.56 -5.32 -16.07
N ASN A 134 15.98 -6.50 -16.34
CA ASN A 134 14.54 -6.59 -16.57
C ASN A 134 13.92 -7.96 -16.18
N ALA A 135 12.60 -8.02 -16.12
CA ALA A 135 11.79 -9.23 -16.26
C ALA A 135 10.74 -8.95 -17.34
N ALA A 136 10.36 -9.96 -18.11
CA ALA A 136 9.47 -9.74 -19.24
C ALA A 136 8.76 -11.03 -19.70
N TYR A 137 7.56 -10.86 -20.24
CA TYR A 137 6.91 -11.83 -21.12
C TYR A 137 7.10 -11.48 -22.60
N CYS A 138 7.47 -12.46 -23.42
CA CYS A 138 7.57 -12.32 -24.87
C CYS A 138 6.36 -12.95 -25.57
N SER A 139 5.58 -12.13 -26.26
CA SER A 139 4.40 -12.59 -27.02
C SER A 139 4.74 -13.34 -28.32
N LEU A 140 5.99 -13.29 -28.80
CA LEU A 140 6.40 -13.92 -30.06
C LEU A 140 6.59 -15.44 -29.93
N ASP A 141 7.03 -15.90 -28.77
CA ASP A 141 7.36 -17.31 -28.50
C ASP A 141 6.91 -17.78 -27.12
N HIS A 142 5.99 -17.02 -26.50
CA HIS A 142 5.38 -17.30 -25.21
C HIS A 142 6.39 -17.65 -24.10
N THR A 143 7.52 -16.93 -24.05
CA THR A 143 8.57 -17.12 -23.04
C THR A 143 8.44 -16.08 -21.93
N ILE A 144 8.59 -16.47 -20.67
CA ILE A 144 8.85 -15.55 -19.55
C ILE A 144 10.33 -15.60 -19.19
N GLY A 145 10.94 -14.45 -18.97
CA GLY A 145 12.31 -14.41 -18.48
C GLY A 145 12.61 -13.30 -17.48
N TRP A 146 13.71 -13.46 -16.75
CA TRP A 146 14.14 -12.55 -15.70
C TRP A 146 15.66 -12.40 -15.58
N ASP A 147 16.08 -11.23 -15.11
CA ASP A 147 17.44 -10.96 -14.65
C ASP A 147 17.66 -11.46 -13.21
N ARG A 148 18.49 -12.48 -13.08
CA ARG A 148 18.92 -13.03 -11.78
C ARG A 148 20.13 -12.32 -11.17
N GLY A 149 20.79 -11.44 -11.91
CA GLY A 149 22.04 -10.79 -11.52
C GLY A 149 21.89 -9.42 -10.85
N VAL A 150 20.86 -8.65 -11.24
CA VAL A 150 20.56 -7.32 -10.70
C VAL A 150 19.10 -7.21 -10.24
N LEU A 151 18.12 -7.33 -11.15
CA LEU A 151 16.72 -6.96 -10.89
C LEU A 151 16.10 -7.76 -9.74
N LEU A 152 15.90 -9.06 -9.92
CA LEU A 152 15.19 -9.87 -8.91
C LEU A 152 15.94 -9.93 -7.56
N PRO A 153 17.29 -9.99 -7.50
CA PRO A 153 18.01 -9.79 -6.24
C PRO A 153 17.67 -8.48 -5.55
N LEU A 154 17.64 -7.38 -6.29
CA LEU A 154 17.38 -6.04 -5.74
C LEU A 154 15.93 -5.90 -5.27
N VAL A 155 14.96 -6.37 -6.06
CA VAL A 155 13.54 -6.44 -5.66
C VAL A 155 13.40 -7.24 -4.37
N ARG A 156 14.00 -8.43 -4.30
CA ARG A 156 13.95 -9.28 -3.11
C ARG A 156 14.58 -8.62 -1.89
N GLN A 157 15.71 -7.93 -2.08
CA GLN A 157 16.43 -7.27 -1.00
C GLN A 157 15.63 -6.09 -0.42
N LYS A 158 15.02 -5.27 -1.28
CA LYS A 158 14.30 -4.06 -0.87
C LYS A 158 12.89 -4.35 -0.38
N TYR A 159 12.19 -5.29 -1.03
CA TYR A 159 10.75 -5.47 -0.90
C TYR A 159 10.35 -6.90 -0.53
N GLY A 160 11.32 -7.78 -0.29
CA GLY A 160 11.07 -9.16 0.11
C GLY A 160 10.71 -10.10 -1.05
N ALA A 161 10.57 -11.39 -0.73
CA ALA A 161 10.36 -12.43 -1.73
C ALA A 161 9.00 -12.32 -2.46
N MET A 162 7.96 -11.85 -1.77
CA MET A 162 6.64 -11.69 -2.39
C MET A 162 6.62 -10.60 -3.48
N ALA A 163 7.51 -9.60 -3.39
CA ALA A 163 7.66 -8.63 -4.47
C ALA A 163 8.21 -9.28 -5.77
N VAL A 164 9.09 -10.27 -5.67
CA VAL A 164 9.50 -11.07 -6.84
C VAL A 164 8.33 -11.86 -7.41
N VAL A 165 7.49 -12.44 -6.55
CA VAL A 165 6.26 -13.13 -6.96
C VAL A 165 5.31 -12.18 -7.69
N MET A 166 5.15 -10.94 -7.22
CA MET A 166 4.36 -9.90 -7.90
C MET A 166 4.90 -9.61 -9.31
N VAL A 167 6.21 -9.38 -9.45
CA VAL A 167 6.83 -9.12 -10.77
C VAL A 167 6.53 -10.26 -11.74
N LEU A 168 6.73 -11.51 -11.32
CA LEU A 168 6.50 -12.66 -12.19
C LEU A 168 5.01 -12.91 -12.45
N ALA A 169 4.13 -12.63 -11.49
CA ALA A 169 2.69 -12.70 -11.69
C ALA A 169 2.18 -11.63 -12.67
N HIS A 170 2.81 -10.44 -12.68
CA HIS A 170 2.57 -9.40 -13.68
C HIS A 170 2.99 -9.89 -15.08
N GLU A 171 4.21 -10.42 -15.23
CA GLU A 171 4.64 -10.96 -16.54
C GLU A 171 3.72 -12.08 -17.03
N TYR A 172 3.29 -12.95 -16.13
CA TYR A 172 2.31 -13.98 -16.45
C TYR A 172 0.94 -13.39 -16.80
N GLY A 173 0.57 -12.25 -16.22
CA GLY A 173 -0.61 -11.47 -16.58
C GLY A 173 -0.66 -11.14 -18.07
N HIS A 174 0.45 -10.76 -18.69
CA HIS A 174 0.52 -10.56 -20.14
C HIS A 174 0.27 -11.85 -20.94
N ALA A 175 0.76 -13.00 -20.46
CA ALA A 175 0.46 -14.29 -21.07
C ALA A 175 -1.05 -14.61 -21.02
N ILE A 176 -1.68 -14.37 -19.86
CA ILE A 176 -3.13 -14.55 -19.67
C ILE A 176 -3.92 -13.60 -20.58
N GLN A 177 -3.52 -12.34 -20.73
CA GLN A 177 -4.19 -11.39 -21.62
C GLN A 177 -4.22 -11.87 -23.08
N GLY A 178 -3.09 -12.36 -23.57
CA GLY A 178 -2.98 -12.89 -24.92
C GLY A 178 -3.90 -14.10 -25.11
N LYS A 179 -3.87 -15.06 -24.18
CA LYS A 179 -4.70 -16.28 -24.24
C LYS A 179 -6.20 -15.97 -24.11
N ALA A 180 -6.56 -15.08 -23.20
CA ALA A 180 -7.94 -14.65 -22.96
C ALA A 180 -8.47 -13.64 -24.00
N LYS A 181 -7.62 -13.21 -24.95
CA LYS A 181 -7.93 -12.20 -25.98
C LYS A 181 -8.43 -10.88 -25.38
N LEU A 182 -7.86 -10.49 -24.23
CA LEU A 182 -8.15 -9.20 -23.58
C LEU A 182 -7.41 -8.04 -24.24
N ALA A 183 -6.23 -8.32 -24.79
CA ALA A 183 -5.39 -7.37 -25.46
C ALA A 183 -5.01 -7.85 -26.86
N GLY A 184 -4.90 -6.90 -27.79
CA GLY A 184 -4.39 -7.12 -29.14
C GLY A 184 -3.64 -5.89 -29.64
N PHE A 185 -3.29 -5.88 -30.92
CA PHE A 185 -2.43 -4.85 -31.52
C PHE A 185 -2.91 -3.39 -31.32
N LEU A 186 -4.23 -3.16 -31.20
CA LEU A 186 -4.82 -1.82 -31.01
C LEU A 186 -5.05 -1.44 -29.54
N THR A 187 -4.81 -2.37 -28.62
CA THR A 187 -4.95 -2.13 -27.18
C THR A 187 -3.79 -1.26 -26.71
N PRO A 188 -4.04 -0.08 -26.09
CA PRO A 188 -2.97 0.76 -25.55
C PRO A 188 -2.11 -0.01 -24.57
N VAL A 189 -0.81 0.29 -24.55
CA VAL A 189 0.12 -0.38 -23.64
C VAL A 189 -0.32 -0.21 -22.19
N LEU A 190 -0.69 1.00 -21.76
CA LEU A 190 -1.26 1.24 -20.42
C LEU A 190 -2.43 0.31 -20.04
N VAL A 191 -3.31 -0.03 -21.00
CA VAL A 191 -4.42 -0.98 -20.73
C VAL A 191 -3.86 -2.38 -20.50
N GLN A 192 -2.86 -2.80 -21.28
CA GLN A 192 -2.18 -4.09 -21.12
C GLN A 192 -1.45 -4.14 -19.77
N GLU A 193 -0.73 -3.10 -19.39
CA GLU A 193 -0.02 -3.04 -18.11
C GLU A 193 -0.99 -3.10 -16.91
N GLN A 194 -2.07 -2.32 -16.94
CA GLN A 194 -3.05 -2.36 -15.84
C GLN A 194 -3.86 -3.65 -15.80
N GLN A 195 -4.12 -4.30 -16.94
CA GLN A 195 -4.66 -5.65 -16.94
C GLN A 195 -3.68 -6.65 -16.29
N ALA A 196 -2.37 -6.49 -16.48
CA ALA A 196 -1.34 -7.41 -15.98
C ALA A 196 -1.17 -7.26 -14.47
N ASP A 197 -1.06 -6.02 -14.00
CA ASP A 197 -1.07 -5.68 -12.57
C ASP A 197 -2.34 -6.22 -11.89
N CYS A 198 -3.51 -6.07 -12.52
CA CYS A 198 -4.75 -6.65 -12.00
C CYS A 198 -4.70 -8.18 -11.91
N LEU A 199 -4.28 -8.88 -12.97
CA LEU A 199 -4.18 -10.34 -12.95
C LEU A 199 -3.15 -10.84 -11.93
N ALA A 200 -2.09 -10.08 -11.66
CA ALA A 200 -1.16 -10.36 -10.59
C ALA A 200 -1.84 -10.25 -9.21
N GLY A 201 -2.63 -9.19 -8.99
CA GLY A 201 -3.46 -9.02 -7.78
C GLY A 201 -4.39 -10.20 -7.51
N VAL A 202 -4.98 -10.78 -8.56
CA VAL A 202 -5.82 -11.99 -8.46
C VAL A 202 -5.04 -13.17 -7.88
N PHE A 203 -3.83 -13.42 -8.38
CA PHE A 203 -2.99 -14.51 -7.86
C PHE A 203 -2.48 -14.22 -6.44
N LEU A 204 -2.11 -12.98 -6.15
CA LEU A 204 -1.67 -12.59 -4.80
C LEU A 204 -2.74 -12.82 -3.74
N ARG A 205 -4.02 -12.64 -4.07
CA ARG A 205 -5.12 -13.03 -3.19
C ARG A 205 -5.11 -14.53 -2.88
N HIS A 206 -4.89 -15.38 -3.87
CA HIS A 206 -4.80 -16.82 -3.66
C HIS A 206 -3.64 -17.19 -2.70
N VAL A 207 -2.51 -16.49 -2.79
CA VAL A 207 -1.40 -16.65 -1.82
C VAL A 207 -1.79 -16.20 -0.42
N ALA A 208 -2.44 -15.02 -0.29
CA ALA A 208 -2.88 -14.47 0.99
C ALA A 208 -3.94 -15.35 1.69
N GLU A 209 -4.81 -16.00 0.92
CA GLU A 209 -5.79 -16.98 1.41
C GLU A 209 -5.14 -18.32 1.83
N GLY A 210 -3.81 -18.43 1.69
CA GLY A 210 -3.04 -19.58 2.15
C GLY A 210 -3.05 -20.78 1.18
N ASN A 211 -3.55 -20.58 -0.04
CA ASN A 211 -3.79 -21.67 -1.00
C ASN A 211 -2.60 -21.96 -1.93
N SER A 212 -1.58 -21.08 -1.95
CA SER A 212 -0.33 -21.30 -2.70
C SER A 212 0.55 -22.36 -2.02
N GLN A 213 1.11 -23.25 -2.83
CA GLN A 213 1.95 -24.37 -2.38
C GLN A 213 3.30 -23.89 -1.85
N HIS A 214 3.96 -22.96 -2.54
CA HIS A 214 5.32 -22.53 -2.20
C HIS A 214 5.35 -21.24 -1.40
N PHE A 215 4.28 -20.45 -1.36
CA PHE A 215 4.29 -19.13 -0.74
C PHE A 215 3.19 -18.91 0.29
N THR A 216 3.50 -18.04 1.23
CA THR A 216 2.57 -17.44 2.19
C THR A 216 2.74 -15.94 2.14
N MET A 217 1.65 -15.19 2.33
CA MET A 217 1.69 -13.73 2.35
C MET A 217 0.80 -13.22 3.48
N ASN A 218 1.39 -12.43 4.37
CA ASN A 218 0.65 -11.64 5.36
C ASN A 218 0.22 -10.29 4.76
N MET A 219 -0.72 -9.63 5.44
CA MET A 219 -1.24 -8.32 5.00
C MET A 219 -0.39 -7.12 5.45
N THR A 220 0.76 -7.37 6.07
CA THR A 220 1.73 -6.35 6.49
C THR A 220 2.95 -6.44 5.57
N ASP A 221 4.08 -6.95 6.06
CA ASP A 221 5.38 -6.98 5.38
C ASP A 221 5.30 -7.55 3.96
N GLY A 222 4.50 -8.59 3.74
CA GLY A 222 4.37 -9.26 2.45
C GLY A 222 3.70 -8.38 1.41
N LEU A 223 2.49 -7.90 1.71
CA LEU A 223 1.74 -7.05 0.79
C LEU A 223 2.33 -5.64 0.68
N ASP A 224 2.89 -5.09 1.77
CA ASP A 224 3.56 -3.79 1.74
C ASP A 224 4.81 -3.84 0.86
N GLY A 225 5.56 -4.94 0.90
CA GLY A 225 6.65 -5.22 -0.04
C GLY A 225 6.17 -5.26 -1.49
N VAL A 226 5.09 -5.99 -1.77
CA VAL A 226 4.48 -6.06 -3.11
C VAL A 226 4.07 -4.69 -3.63
N LEU A 227 3.37 -3.90 -2.82
CA LEU A 227 2.95 -2.55 -3.20
C LEU A 227 4.16 -1.63 -3.36
N GLY A 228 5.15 -1.71 -2.47
CA GLY A 228 6.40 -0.97 -2.57
C GLY A 228 7.13 -1.24 -3.89
N ALA A 229 7.21 -2.50 -4.32
CA ALA A 229 7.81 -2.87 -5.60
C ALA A 229 6.97 -2.38 -6.80
N THR A 230 5.64 -2.43 -6.69
CA THR A 230 4.72 -1.89 -7.72
C THR A 230 4.92 -0.38 -7.91
N VAL A 231 5.12 0.35 -6.81
CA VAL A 231 5.48 1.78 -6.85
C VAL A 231 6.91 1.97 -7.39
N ALA A 232 7.87 1.13 -7.01
CA ALA A 232 9.27 1.28 -7.42
C ALA A 232 9.51 1.00 -8.91
N ILE A 233 8.72 0.11 -9.51
CA ILE A 233 8.81 -0.29 -10.93
C ILE A 233 7.90 0.62 -11.80
N ARG A 234 7.35 1.71 -11.25
CA ARG A 234 6.59 2.71 -12.02
C ARG A 234 7.46 3.35 -13.11
N ASP A 235 6.81 3.98 -14.06
CA ASP A 235 7.48 4.88 -14.98
C ASP A 235 7.90 6.16 -14.25
N THR A 236 9.20 6.47 -14.24
CA THR A 236 9.73 7.68 -13.56
C THR A 236 9.62 8.95 -14.41
N ASP A 237 9.40 8.81 -15.72
CA ASP A 237 9.20 9.91 -16.67
C ASP A 237 8.11 9.54 -17.71
N PRO A 238 6.83 9.73 -17.39
CA PRO A 238 5.73 9.27 -18.24
C PRO A 238 5.60 10.03 -19.57
N SER A 239 6.40 11.08 -19.79
CA SER A 239 6.52 11.78 -21.07
C SER A 239 7.38 11.01 -22.09
N ASN A 240 8.16 10.04 -21.61
CA ASN A 240 8.90 9.12 -22.44
C ASN A 240 7.92 8.13 -23.09
N PRO A 241 7.79 8.09 -24.44
CA PRO A 241 6.90 7.15 -25.12
C PRO A 241 7.31 5.67 -24.93
N ASN A 242 8.47 5.41 -24.31
CA ASN A 242 8.91 4.09 -23.90
C ASN A 242 8.48 3.71 -22.47
N ASN A 243 7.91 4.65 -21.72
CA ASN A 243 7.35 4.43 -20.40
C ASN A 243 5.88 4.02 -20.54
N VAL A 244 5.58 2.81 -20.08
CA VAL A 244 4.38 2.07 -20.48
C VAL A 244 3.52 1.60 -19.33
N HIS A 245 4.09 1.48 -18.13
CA HIS A 245 3.48 0.88 -16.93
C HIS A 245 2.38 1.76 -16.29
N GLY A 246 2.51 3.09 -16.37
CA GLY A 246 1.59 4.04 -15.73
C GLY A 246 2.05 4.56 -14.35
N SER A 247 1.23 5.40 -13.71
CA SER A 247 1.57 6.03 -12.42
C SER A 247 1.53 5.02 -11.26
N ALA A 248 2.16 5.36 -10.14
CA ALA A 248 2.16 4.49 -8.96
C ALA A 248 0.74 4.22 -8.45
N PHE A 249 -0.10 5.26 -8.40
CA PHE A 249 -1.51 5.13 -8.01
C PHE A 249 -2.29 4.19 -8.93
N GLU A 250 -2.07 4.26 -10.24
CA GLU A 250 -2.77 3.43 -11.24
C GLU A 250 -2.43 1.96 -11.09
N ARG A 251 -1.14 1.67 -11.03
CA ARG A 251 -0.63 0.31 -10.90
C ARG A 251 -1.12 -0.36 -9.62
N VAL A 252 -0.99 0.33 -8.48
CA VAL A 252 -1.54 -0.15 -7.20
C VAL A 252 -3.05 -0.38 -7.33
N THR A 253 -3.78 0.56 -7.93
CA THR A 253 -5.23 0.44 -8.08
C THR A 253 -5.59 -0.78 -8.92
N ALA A 254 -4.85 -1.06 -9.99
CA ALA A 254 -5.03 -2.25 -10.80
C ALA A 254 -4.80 -3.54 -9.99
N VAL A 255 -3.70 -3.64 -9.24
CA VAL A 255 -3.43 -4.77 -8.32
C VAL A 255 -4.59 -4.94 -7.33
N GLN A 256 -5.07 -3.84 -6.75
CA GLN A 256 -6.18 -3.84 -5.78
C GLN A 256 -7.50 -4.32 -6.38
N LEU A 257 -7.81 -3.95 -7.62
CA LEU A 257 -9.00 -4.45 -8.33
C LEU A 257 -8.93 -5.96 -8.51
N GLY A 258 -7.78 -6.50 -8.93
CA GLY A 258 -7.62 -7.94 -9.08
C GLY A 258 -7.71 -8.69 -7.76
N TYR A 259 -7.06 -8.15 -6.73
CA TYR A 259 -7.11 -8.72 -5.39
C TYR A 259 -8.55 -8.73 -4.84
N THR A 260 -9.28 -7.62 -4.95
CA THR A 260 -10.60 -7.48 -4.31
C THR A 260 -11.72 -8.10 -5.15
N ASP A 261 -11.76 -7.79 -6.43
CA ASP A 261 -12.89 -8.07 -7.33
C ASP A 261 -12.63 -9.25 -8.29
N GLY A 262 -11.40 -9.79 -8.28
CA GLY A 262 -11.02 -10.98 -9.04
C GLY A 262 -10.86 -10.74 -10.55
N ALA A 263 -10.60 -11.84 -11.27
CA ALA A 263 -10.31 -11.81 -12.71
C ALA A 263 -11.41 -11.18 -13.58
N SER A 264 -12.67 -11.19 -13.11
CA SER A 264 -13.80 -10.57 -13.81
C SER A 264 -13.69 -9.05 -13.86
N ALA A 265 -13.05 -8.41 -12.87
CA ALA A 265 -12.76 -6.98 -12.91
C ALA A 265 -11.63 -6.68 -13.89
N CYS A 266 -10.57 -7.49 -13.89
CA CYS A 266 -9.44 -7.31 -14.81
C CYS A 266 -9.87 -7.34 -16.28
N LYS A 267 -10.84 -8.20 -16.63
CA LYS A 267 -11.44 -8.26 -17.97
C LYS A 267 -12.10 -6.96 -18.42
N LYS A 268 -12.59 -6.14 -17.49
CA LYS A 268 -13.32 -4.90 -17.78
C LYS A 268 -12.39 -3.70 -17.96
N ILE A 269 -11.10 -3.84 -17.65
CA ILE A 269 -10.12 -2.77 -17.82
C ILE A 269 -9.94 -2.51 -19.31
N ASP A 270 -10.45 -1.38 -19.77
CA ASP A 270 -10.28 -0.83 -21.11
C ASP A 270 -10.02 0.69 -21.02
N ARG A 271 -9.89 1.36 -22.18
CA ARG A 271 -9.67 2.82 -22.19
C ARG A 271 -10.77 3.61 -21.47
N LYS A 272 -12.01 3.15 -21.58
CA LYS A 272 -13.18 3.82 -21.00
C LYS A 272 -13.22 3.59 -19.49
N GLU A 273 -12.95 2.37 -19.04
CA GLU A 273 -12.86 2.05 -17.62
C GLU A 273 -11.74 2.83 -16.96
N ILE A 274 -10.52 2.86 -17.53
CA ILE A 274 -9.41 3.66 -16.99
C ILE A 274 -9.79 5.14 -16.93
N LYS A 275 -10.38 5.69 -18.00
CA LYS A 275 -10.85 7.08 -18.01
C LYS A 275 -11.90 7.35 -16.93
N ASN A 276 -12.85 6.46 -16.76
CA ASN A 276 -13.91 6.61 -15.76
C ASN A 276 -13.35 6.51 -14.33
N ARG A 277 -12.44 5.55 -14.09
CA ARG A 277 -11.78 5.36 -12.80
C ARG A 277 -10.89 6.55 -12.44
N ARG A 278 -10.20 7.13 -13.42
CA ARG A 278 -9.43 8.38 -13.23
C ARG A 278 -10.33 9.56 -12.89
N GLY A 279 -11.54 9.64 -13.46
CA GLY A 279 -12.45 10.76 -13.20
C GLY A 279 -11.82 12.09 -13.64
N THR A 280 -11.67 13.00 -12.68
CA THR A 280 -11.02 14.32 -12.84
C THR A 280 -9.54 14.31 -12.47
N LEU A 281 -9.00 13.18 -12.01
CA LEU A 281 -7.58 13.06 -11.71
C LEU A 281 -6.74 13.39 -12.95
N PRO A 282 -5.60 14.09 -12.79
CA PRO A 282 -4.70 14.39 -13.89
C PRO A 282 -4.28 13.10 -14.63
N THR A 283 -4.55 13.02 -15.94
CA THR A 283 -4.48 11.75 -16.71
C THR A 283 -3.13 11.45 -17.35
N THR A 284 -2.31 12.48 -17.47
CA THR A 284 -0.95 12.53 -18.01
C THR A 284 -0.47 13.93 -17.66
N PHE A 285 0.72 13.99 -17.08
CA PHE A 285 1.52 15.18 -16.86
C PHE A 285 1.33 16.15 -18.02
N GLU A 286 0.62 17.26 -17.80
CA GLU A 286 0.58 18.37 -18.76
C GLU A 286 2.04 18.80 -18.91
N THR A 287 2.67 18.39 -20.03
CA THR A 287 4.13 18.24 -20.23
C THR A 287 4.95 19.53 -20.09
N GLU A 288 4.32 20.64 -19.74
CA GLU A 288 4.99 21.93 -19.61
C GLU A 288 5.06 22.42 -18.15
N ASP A 289 4.29 21.87 -17.20
CA ASP A 289 4.11 22.54 -15.90
C ASP A 289 4.36 21.69 -14.62
N GLU A 290 4.61 20.38 -14.65
CA GLU A 290 4.66 19.58 -13.40
C GLU A 290 5.91 19.78 -12.53
N GLU A 291 7.11 19.97 -13.12
CA GLU A 291 8.28 20.39 -12.35
C GLU A 291 8.16 21.85 -11.86
N GLN A 292 7.26 22.65 -12.46
CA GLN A 292 7.03 24.07 -12.14
C GLN A 292 5.88 24.30 -11.16
N ASN A 293 4.97 23.31 -11.00
CA ASN A 293 3.75 23.40 -10.18
C ASN A 293 3.91 22.80 -8.77
N GLN A 294 5.09 22.28 -8.41
CA GLN A 294 5.39 21.90 -7.04
C GLN A 294 5.38 23.17 -6.16
N LEU A 295 4.45 23.23 -5.22
CA LEU A 295 4.31 24.36 -4.33
C LEU A 295 5.43 24.35 -3.29
N PRO A 296 6.03 25.52 -2.98
CA PRO A 296 6.95 25.60 -1.87
C PRO A 296 6.20 25.25 -0.57
N ILE A 297 6.82 24.42 0.27
CA ILE A 297 6.26 24.08 1.57
C ILE A 297 6.57 25.21 2.54
N ASP A 298 5.76 26.26 2.47
CA ASP A 298 5.87 27.46 3.28
C ASP A 298 4.49 27.92 3.80
N VAL A 299 4.49 29.01 4.57
CA VAL A 299 3.26 29.56 5.17
C VAL A 299 2.25 30.03 4.11
N PRO A 300 2.64 30.75 3.04
CA PRO A 300 1.74 31.06 1.94
C PRO A 300 1.03 29.84 1.34
N SER A 301 1.75 28.80 0.95
CA SER A 301 1.16 27.59 0.36
C SER A 301 0.25 26.85 1.34
N LEU A 302 0.69 26.68 2.60
CA LEU A 302 -0.15 26.09 3.65
C LEU A 302 -1.43 26.89 3.91
N THR A 303 -1.36 28.22 3.77
CA THR A 303 -2.53 29.10 3.86
C THR A 303 -3.48 28.86 2.68
N SER A 304 -2.97 28.74 1.44
CA SER A 304 -3.79 28.41 0.27
C SER A 304 -4.48 27.04 0.44
N VAL A 305 -3.73 26.01 0.83
CA VAL A 305 -4.28 24.67 1.13
C VAL A 305 -5.35 24.74 2.23
N SER A 306 -5.14 25.53 3.29
CA SER A 306 -6.13 25.69 4.37
C SER A 306 -7.43 26.36 3.90
N GLN A 307 -7.36 27.26 2.91
CA GLN A 307 -8.53 27.91 2.32
C GLN A 307 -9.30 26.93 1.43
N ALA A 308 -8.60 26.14 0.61
CA ALA A 308 -9.20 25.06 -0.17
C ALA A 308 -9.89 24.02 0.74
N LEU A 309 -9.24 23.64 1.86
CA LEU A 309 -9.83 22.76 2.87
C LEU A 309 -11.12 23.34 3.46
N ALA A 310 -11.10 24.61 3.89
CA ALA A 310 -12.29 25.25 4.46
C ALA A 310 -13.43 25.42 3.45
N LYS A 311 -13.12 25.58 2.16
CA LYS A 311 -14.10 25.66 1.07
C LYS A 311 -14.77 24.30 0.82
N ASN A 312 -13.98 23.23 0.73
CA ASN A 312 -14.47 21.92 0.30
C ASN A 312 -14.97 21.06 1.47
N PHE A 313 -14.42 21.25 2.67
CA PHE A 313 -14.77 20.52 3.90
C PHE A 313 -15.13 21.50 5.03
N PRO A 314 -16.23 22.27 4.90
CA PRO A 314 -16.60 23.27 5.89
C PRO A 314 -16.92 22.65 7.25
N VAL A 315 -16.40 23.27 8.32
CA VAL A 315 -16.68 22.91 9.72
C VAL A 315 -17.33 24.08 10.45
N LYS A 316 -18.16 23.81 11.46
CA LYS A 316 -18.87 24.86 12.22
C LYS A 316 -17.91 25.80 12.95
N GLN A 317 -16.83 25.23 13.48
CA GLN A 317 -15.76 25.97 14.14
C GLN A 317 -14.43 25.67 13.44
N PRO A 318 -14.00 26.53 12.49
CA PRO A 318 -12.73 26.36 11.80
C PRO A 318 -11.56 26.22 12.77
N PRO A 319 -10.63 25.27 12.54
CA PRO A 319 -9.43 25.18 13.35
C PRO A 319 -8.55 26.42 13.16
N ARG A 320 -7.82 26.79 14.22
CA ARG A 320 -6.73 27.76 14.15
C ARG A 320 -5.51 27.07 13.56
N PHE A 321 -4.79 27.74 12.68
CA PHE A 321 -3.51 27.26 12.15
C PHE A 321 -2.34 27.97 12.85
N GLU A 322 -1.36 27.19 13.30
CA GLU A 322 -0.11 27.69 13.90
C GLU A 322 1.09 27.14 13.15
N TYR A 323 1.89 28.03 12.56
CA TYR A 323 3.02 27.67 11.69
C TYR A 323 4.39 27.81 12.37
N THR A 324 4.40 28.02 13.69
CA THR A 324 5.64 28.17 14.48
C THR A 324 6.11 26.85 15.11
N GLY A 325 5.39 25.75 14.86
CA GLY A 325 5.66 24.43 15.41
C GLY A 325 4.39 23.63 15.72
N ILE A 326 4.57 22.38 16.14
CA ILE A 326 3.47 21.53 16.63
C ILE A 326 2.86 22.09 17.91
N VAL A 327 1.58 21.80 18.16
CA VAL A 327 0.91 22.18 19.41
C VAL A 327 1.49 21.36 20.56
N LYS A 328 2.26 21.99 21.45
CA LYS A 328 2.86 21.31 22.61
C LYS A 328 1.83 21.18 23.74
N ASN A 329 1.88 20.07 24.48
CA ASN A 329 1.03 19.81 25.65
C ASN A 329 -0.48 19.83 25.36
N CYS A 330 -0.90 19.23 24.24
CA CYS A 330 -2.33 19.05 23.99
C CYS A 330 -2.93 18.09 25.02
N ALA A 331 -4.05 18.48 25.64
CA ALA A 331 -4.67 17.65 26.68
C ALA A 331 -5.22 16.35 26.08
N ASN A 332 -4.87 15.21 26.69
CA ASN A 332 -5.36 13.86 26.35
C ASN A 332 -5.03 13.39 24.92
N VAL A 333 -4.06 14.00 24.24
CA VAL A 333 -3.62 13.64 22.89
C VAL A 333 -2.10 13.68 22.81
N THR A 334 -1.52 12.72 22.12
CA THR A 334 -0.09 12.72 21.79
C THR A 334 0.19 13.61 20.58
N SER A 335 0.88 14.73 20.76
CA SER A 335 1.21 15.63 19.64
C SER A 335 2.15 14.97 18.63
N THR A 336 1.72 14.92 17.37
CA THR A 336 2.46 14.32 16.25
C THR A 336 3.33 15.33 15.50
N LYS A 337 4.46 14.88 14.95
CA LYS A 337 5.29 15.65 14.02
C LYS A 337 5.11 15.14 12.58
N PRO A 338 5.36 15.97 11.55
CA PRO A 338 5.63 17.41 11.60
C PRO A 338 4.37 18.27 11.78
N VAL A 339 3.17 17.69 11.64
CA VAL A 339 1.89 18.36 11.85
C VAL A 339 1.07 17.64 12.92
N SER A 340 0.44 18.41 13.80
CA SER A 340 -0.42 17.94 14.89
C SER A 340 -1.80 18.59 14.82
N TYR A 341 -2.83 17.87 15.25
CA TYR A 341 -4.14 18.45 15.56
C TYR A 341 -4.40 18.35 17.05
N CYS A 342 -4.73 19.47 17.70
CA CYS A 342 -5.09 19.51 19.11
C CYS A 342 -6.61 19.75 19.28
N PRO A 343 -7.39 18.73 19.69
CA PRO A 343 -8.84 18.86 19.81
C PRO A 343 -9.29 19.87 20.87
N SER A 344 -8.55 20.00 21.98
CA SER A 344 -8.95 20.85 23.11
C SER A 344 -8.88 22.35 22.80
N SER A 345 -7.96 22.77 21.93
CA SER A 345 -7.82 24.17 21.48
C SER A 345 -8.33 24.39 20.06
N ASN A 346 -8.75 23.33 19.36
CA ASN A 346 -9.06 23.33 17.93
C ASN A 346 -7.92 23.90 17.06
N THR A 347 -6.69 23.41 17.26
CA THR A 347 -5.51 23.97 16.58
C THR A 347 -4.80 22.93 15.73
N VAL A 348 -4.51 23.26 14.47
CA VAL A 348 -3.54 22.53 13.64
C VAL A 348 -2.20 23.24 13.77
N GLY A 349 -1.23 22.58 14.42
CA GLY A 349 0.12 23.10 14.60
C GLY A 349 1.11 22.41 13.67
N THR A 350 1.90 23.20 12.94
CA THR A 350 2.81 22.76 11.88
C THR A 350 4.23 23.24 12.16
N ASP A 351 5.16 22.28 12.22
CA ASP A 351 6.59 22.56 12.09
C ASP A 351 6.91 22.68 10.59
N VAL A 352 6.87 23.91 10.06
CA VAL A 352 7.02 24.17 8.62
C VAL A 352 8.38 23.71 8.11
N SER A 353 9.44 23.84 8.91
CA SER A 353 10.77 23.39 8.49
C SER A 353 10.83 21.87 8.38
N ALA A 354 10.34 21.14 9.39
CA ALA A 354 10.32 19.68 9.34
C ALA A 354 9.37 19.16 8.25
N LEU A 355 8.28 19.88 7.98
CA LEU A 355 7.35 19.57 6.90
C LEU A 355 8.00 19.81 5.53
N ALA A 356 8.76 20.89 5.37
CA ALA A 356 9.51 21.18 4.15
C ALA A 356 10.58 20.13 3.86
N GLU A 357 11.32 19.67 4.89
CA GLU A 357 12.28 18.57 4.73
C GLU A 357 11.62 17.29 4.23
N ARG A 358 10.38 16.99 4.65
CA ARG A 358 9.64 15.82 4.20
C ARG A 358 9.32 15.87 2.71
N GLY A 359 8.92 17.03 2.18
CA GLY A 359 8.55 17.16 0.78
C GLY A 359 9.67 17.65 -0.13
N LYS A 360 10.93 17.63 0.33
CA LYS A 360 12.06 17.79 -0.57
C LYS A 360 12.06 16.67 -1.60
N ALA A 361 12.01 17.05 -2.87
CA ALA A 361 12.26 16.14 -3.96
C ALA A 361 13.62 15.46 -3.77
N ASP A 362 13.66 14.15 -3.99
CA ASP A 362 14.86 13.36 -3.95
C ASP A 362 15.71 13.80 -5.15
N THR A 363 16.92 14.28 -4.89
CA THR A 363 17.86 14.72 -5.94
C THR A 363 18.47 13.55 -6.70
N GLY A 364 18.02 12.32 -6.43
CA GLY A 364 18.25 11.16 -7.28
C GLY A 364 19.69 10.70 -7.22
N ASP A 365 20.06 9.99 -6.15
CA ASP A 365 21.33 9.27 -6.06
C ASP A 365 21.33 8.01 -6.95
N GLY A 366 20.87 8.10 -8.22
CA GLY A 366 20.94 7.01 -9.22
C GLY A 366 20.41 5.64 -8.75
N GLU A 367 19.56 5.60 -7.73
CA GLU A 367 19.20 4.36 -7.06
C GLU A 367 18.17 3.59 -7.89
N ILE A 368 18.57 2.44 -8.41
CA ILE A 368 17.69 1.54 -9.15
C ILE A 368 16.57 1.07 -8.19
N LEU A 369 15.30 1.19 -8.62
CA LEU A 369 14.09 0.80 -7.86
C LEU A 369 13.89 1.55 -6.53
N SER A 370 13.79 2.89 -6.55
CA SER A 370 13.29 3.65 -5.39
C SER A 370 11.75 3.65 -5.38
N SER A 371 11.14 3.15 -4.30
CA SER A 371 9.69 3.26 -4.03
C SER A 371 9.29 4.61 -3.46
N THR A 372 10.27 5.43 -3.06
CA THR A 372 9.99 6.74 -2.48
C THR A 372 9.74 7.71 -3.61
N VAL A 373 8.48 8.12 -3.74
CA VAL A 373 8.11 9.30 -4.51
C VAL A 373 8.08 10.47 -3.53
N THR A 374 8.96 11.43 -3.75
CA THR A 374 9.11 12.64 -2.94
C THR A 374 8.71 13.86 -3.75
N GLY A 375 8.15 14.83 -3.01
CA GLY A 375 7.69 16.11 -3.50
C GLY A 375 6.73 16.72 -2.50
N ASP A 376 6.16 17.86 -2.88
CA ASP A 376 5.43 18.75 -2.00
C ASP A 376 4.18 18.10 -1.39
N TYR A 377 3.50 17.24 -2.15
CA TYR A 377 2.24 16.66 -1.73
C TYR A 377 2.41 15.53 -0.71
N ASN A 378 3.58 14.88 -0.66
CA ASN A 378 3.94 13.99 0.46
C ASN A 378 3.90 14.76 1.80
N ALA A 379 4.20 16.06 1.77
CA ALA A 379 4.08 16.94 2.93
C ALA A 379 2.66 17.48 3.10
N PHE A 380 2.04 18.03 2.05
CA PHE A 380 0.69 18.61 2.16
C PHE A 380 -0.37 17.59 2.58
N VAL A 381 -0.28 16.33 2.15
CA VAL A 381 -1.25 15.30 2.58
C VAL A 381 -1.20 15.03 4.10
N VAL A 382 -0.03 15.20 4.73
CA VAL A 382 0.08 15.14 6.20
C VAL A 382 -0.59 16.34 6.85
N PHE A 383 -0.44 17.55 6.28
CA PHE A 383 -1.15 18.74 6.76
C PHE A 383 -2.67 18.60 6.61
N VAL A 384 -3.13 18.15 5.44
CA VAL A 384 -4.53 17.83 5.13
C VAL A 384 -5.10 16.84 6.13
N SER A 385 -4.37 15.75 6.43
CA SER A 385 -4.83 14.72 7.38
C SER A 385 -5.18 15.29 8.77
N ARG A 386 -4.43 16.30 9.23
CA ARG A 386 -4.69 16.94 10.53
C ARG A 386 -5.90 17.86 10.50
N TYR A 387 -6.20 18.47 9.35
CA TYR A 387 -7.48 19.14 9.16
C TYR A 387 -8.64 18.14 9.12
N MET A 388 -8.46 16.96 8.50
CA MET A 388 -9.51 15.93 8.46
C MET A 388 -9.87 15.36 9.84
N LEU A 389 -8.96 15.42 10.82
CA LEU A 389 -9.30 15.15 12.22
C LEU A 389 -10.21 16.25 12.81
N ALA A 390 -10.05 17.51 12.41
CA ALA A 390 -10.96 18.58 12.80
C ALA A 390 -12.35 18.40 12.19
N VAL A 391 -12.43 17.96 10.92
CA VAL A 391 -13.68 17.60 10.24
C VAL A 391 -14.39 16.46 10.97
N GLN A 392 -13.66 15.39 11.32
CA GLN A 392 -14.22 14.27 12.09
C GLN A 392 -14.75 14.74 13.45
N ARG A 393 -14.02 15.62 14.14
CA ARG A 393 -14.45 16.17 15.43
C ARG A 393 -15.73 17.00 15.30
N ASP A 394 -15.82 17.85 14.27
CA ASP A 394 -17.02 18.68 14.01
C ASP A 394 -18.27 17.81 13.77
N ARG A 395 -18.07 16.63 13.18
CA ARG A 395 -19.09 15.61 12.93
C ARG A 395 -19.39 14.70 14.12
N GLY A 396 -18.70 14.90 15.25
CA GLY A 396 -18.90 14.10 16.47
C GLY A 396 -18.35 12.68 16.39
N LEU A 397 -17.40 12.43 15.48
CA LEU A 397 -16.78 11.12 15.28
C LEU A 397 -15.57 10.92 16.20
N THR A 398 -15.24 9.65 16.49
CA THR A 398 -14.01 9.33 17.25
C THR A 398 -12.76 9.77 16.48
N LEU A 399 -11.78 10.28 17.22
CA LEU A 399 -10.49 10.71 16.68
C LEU A 399 -9.35 9.73 16.97
N THR A 400 -9.63 8.68 17.74
CA THR A 400 -8.69 7.64 18.14
C THR A 400 -9.09 6.30 17.52
N GLY A 401 -8.09 5.47 17.23
CA GLY A 401 -8.25 4.17 16.59
C GLY A 401 -7.61 4.18 15.21
N ALA A 402 -6.44 3.57 15.10
CA ALA A 402 -5.68 3.49 13.84
C ALA A 402 -6.51 2.88 12.69
N SER A 403 -7.21 1.78 12.96
CA SER A 403 -8.05 1.08 11.97
C SER A 403 -9.43 1.70 11.75
N THR A 404 -9.80 2.76 12.49
CA THR A 404 -11.07 3.46 12.33
C THR A 404 -10.83 4.93 11.99
N ALA A 405 -10.55 5.76 13.00
CA ALA A 405 -10.25 7.18 12.82
C ALA A 405 -9.04 7.43 11.90
N GLY A 406 -7.99 6.61 12.00
CA GLY A 406 -6.80 6.73 11.13
C GLY A 406 -7.12 6.45 9.65
N LEU A 407 -7.76 5.31 9.35
CA LEU A 407 -8.19 4.97 7.99
C LEU A 407 -9.23 5.96 7.44
N ARG A 408 -10.20 6.40 8.26
CA ARG A 408 -11.12 7.47 7.88
C ARG A 408 -10.37 8.75 7.53
N THR A 409 -9.34 9.12 8.28
CA THR A 409 -8.50 10.29 8.03
C THR A 409 -7.79 10.18 6.67
N ALA A 410 -7.22 9.02 6.35
CA ALA A 410 -6.63 8.75 5.04
C ALA A 410 -7.67 8.89 3.93
N CYS A 411 -8.85 8.30 4.10
CA CYS A 411 -9.94 8.36 3.13
C CYS A 411 -10.42 9.79 2.89
N LEU A 412 -10.72 10.54 3.96
CA LEU A 412 -11.13 11.95 3.82
C LEU A 412 -10.03 12.81 3.19
N SER A 413 -8.76 12.49 3.44
CA SER A 413 -7.63 13.18 2.79
C SER A 413 -7.62 12.90 1.28
N GLY A 414 -7.85 11.66 0.85
CA GLY A 414 -7.99 11.30 -0.56
C GLY A 414 -9.20 11.95 -1.25
N ALA A 415 -10.32 12.07 -0.54
CA ALA A 415 -11.49 12.80 -1.04
C ALA A 415 -11.13 14.27 -1.29
N PHE A 416 -10.40 14.92 -0.38
CA PHE A 416 -9.89 16.27 -0.61
C PHE A 416 -8.86 16.37 -1.73
N THR A 417 -7.97 15.38 -1.88
CA THR A 417 -7.04 15.33 -3.02
C THR A 417 -7.78 15.40 -4.35
N THR A 418 -8.94 14.76 -4.48
CA THR A 418 -9.77 14.83 -5.68
C THR A 418 -10.34 16.22 -5.92
N GLU A 419 -10.73 16.94 -4.87
CA GLU A 419 -11.20 18.33 -5.00
C GLU A 419 -10.11 19.27 -5.57
N LEU A 420 -8.83 18.97 -5.29
CA LEU A 420 -7.71 19.71 -5.86
C LEU A 420 -7.47 19.43 -7.35
N SER A 421 -8.03 18.35 -7.90
CA SER A 421 -7.90 18.02 -9.32
C SER A 421 -8.81 18.85 -10.23
N GLU A 422 -9.82 19.53 -9.65
CA GLU A 422 -10.74 20.37 -10.42
C GLU A 422 -9.99 21.50 -11.14
N PRO A 423 -10.29 21.80 -12.43
CA PRO A 423 -9.59 22.83 -13.20
C PRO A 423 -9.59 24.22 -12.56
N SER A 424 -10.58 24.51 -11.71
CA SER A 424 -10.72 25.78 -11.00
C SER A 424 -10.11 25.79 -9.58
N SER A 425 -9.46 24.70 -9.16
CA SER A 425 -8.87 24.63 -7.82
C SER A 425 -7.61 25.49 -7.72
N ASP A 426 -7.41 26.08 -6.54
CA ASP A 426 -6.20 26.76 -6.13
C ASP A 426 -5.93 26.38 -4.66
N PRO A 427 -4.88 25.59 -4.37
CA PRO A 427 -3.93 25.03 -5.32
C PRO A 427 -4.55 23.93 -6.20
N ARG A 428 -3.89 23.60 -7.32
CA ARG A 428 -4.31 22.52 -8.23
C ARG A 428 -3.34 21.34 -8.12
N LEU A 429 -3.90 20.14 -8.10
CA LEU A 429 -3.16 18.88 -8.02
C LEU A 429 -2.38 18.61 -9.32
N SER A 430 -1.11 18.23 -9.20
CA SER A 430 -0.30 17.66 -10.29
C SER A 430 -0.49 16.14 -10.40
N ALA A 431 -0.12 15.52 -11.52
CA ALA A 431 -0.18 14.07 -11.67
C ALA A 431 0.78 13.35 -10.72
N LYS A 432 1.92 13.98 -10.36
CA LYS A 432 2.89 13.41 -9.41
C LYS A 432 2.40 13.40 -7.96
N ASP A 433 1.61 14.39 -7.58
CA ASP A 433 1.16 14.60 -6.18
C ASP A 433 0.47 13.37 -5.59
N LEU A 434 -0.29 12.66 -6.43
CA LEU A 434 -0.97 11.44 -6.01
C LEU A 434 0.02 10.32 -5.69
N ASP A 435 1.05 10.15 -6.52
CA ASP A 435 2.11 9.15 -6.30
C ASP A 435 2.94 9.48 -5.05
N GLU A 436 3.15 10.77 -4.76
CA GLU A 436 3.79 11.25 -3.53
C GLU A 436 2.98 10.94 -2.27
N ALA A 437 1.65 11.09 -2.33
CA ALA A 437 0.77 10.67 -1.25
C ALA A 437 0.82 9.15 -1.04
N VAL A 438 0.78 8.35 -2.11
CA VAL A 438 0.89 6.89 -2.05
C VAL A 438 2.21 6.46 -1.37
N SER A 439 3.32 7.08 -1.76
CA SER A 439 4.65 6.85 -1.16
C SER A 439 4.66 7.13 0.35
N GLY A 440 4.10 8.27 0.78
CA GLY A 440 3.98 8.62 2.20
C GLY A 440 3.08 7.65 2.98
N LEU A 441 2.00 7.18 2.37
CA LEU A 441 1.06 6.24 2.99
C LEU A 441 1.64 4.85 3.20
N LEU A 442 2.47 4.37 2.26
CA LEU A 442 3.13 3.06 2.34
C LEU A 442 4.34 3.06 3.26
N SER A 443 5.08 4.16 3.32
CA SER A 443 6.27 4.31 4.18
C SER A 443 5.89 4.46 5.66
N ASP A 444 5.69 5.68 6.14
CA ASP A 444 5.34 5.92 7.54
C ASP A 444 3.83 5.98 7.80
N GLY A 445 3.02 6.27 6.78
CA GLY A 445 1.57 6.37 6.88
C GLY A 445 1.07 7.47 7.80
N LEU A 446 1.86 8.52 8.05
CA LEU A 446 1.47 9.61 8.94
C LEU A 446 0.16 10.28 8.52
N ALA A 447 -0.12 10.36 7.22
CA ALA A 447 -1.38 10.88 6.69
C ALA A 447 -2.60 9.99 6.98
N ALA A 448 -2.37 8.73 7.37
CA ALA A 448 -3.39 7.77 7.82
C ALA A 448 -3.40 7.59 9.34
N ALA A 449 -2.72 8.46 10.09
CA ALA A 449 -2.65 8.34 11.54
C ALA A 449 -3.88 8.96 12.22
N ASP A 450 -4.32 8.33 13.30
CA ASP A 450 -5.29 8.93 14.22
C ASP A 450 -4.70 10.16 14.96
N VAL A 451 -5.48 10.76 15.86
CA VAL A 451 -5.07 11.98 16.56
C VAL A 451 -3.82 11.81 17.44
N ASP A 452 -3.55 10.58 17.90
CA ASP A 452 -2.38 10.23 18.71
C ASP A 452 -1.17 9.82 17.86
N GLY A 453 -1.31 9.82 16.53
CA GLY A 453 -0.27 9.37 15.61
C GLY A 453 -0.20 7.86 15.44
N LYS A 454 -1.22 7.11 15.86
CA LYS A 454 -1.28 5.66 15.63
C LYS A 454 -1.76 5.38 14.22
N VAL A 455 -1.07 4.47 13.56
CA VAL A 455 -1.23 4.16 12.13
C VAL A 455 -1.62 2.69 11.99
N ALA A 456 -2.52 2.38 11.06
CA ALA A 456 -2.91 0.99 10.80
C ALA A 456 -1.67 0.20 10.33
N PRO A 457 -1.41 -1.03 10.84
CA PRO A 457 -0.17 -1.74 10.56
C PRO A 457 0.10 -2.02 9.07
N GLY A 458 -0.94 -2.28 8.27
CA GLY A 458 -0.79 -2.57 6.84
C GLY A 458 -0.75 -1.29 5.98
N GLY A 459 0.31 -1.09 5.21
CA GLY A 459 0.39 -0.12 4.11
C GLY A 459 -0.77 -0.22 3.14
N TYR A 460 -1.18 -1.45 2.79
CA TYR A 460 -2.35 -1.66 1.94
C TYR A 460 -3.62 -1.01 2.50
N GLN A 461 -3.93 -1.17 3.79
CA GLN A 461 -5.15 -0.61 4.39
C GLN A 461 -5.17 0.92 4.29
N ARG A 462 -4.01 1.54 4.55
CA ARG A 462 -3.84 2.99 4.51
C ARG A 462 -4.07 3.52 3.10
N LEU A 463 -3.51 2.83 2.12
CA LEU A 463 -3.62 3.18 0.71
C LEU A 463 -5.02 2.91 0.15
N GLU A 464 -5.64 1.79 0.52
CA GLU A 464 -7.01 1.44 0.16
C GLU A 464 -8.01 2.47 0.69
N ALA A 465 -7.85 2.91 1.95
CA ALA A 465 -8.69 3.93 2.54
C ALA A 465 -8.53 5.26 1.78
N PHE A 466 -7.29 5.72 1.55
CA PHE A 466 -7.02 6.92 0.76
C PHE A 466 -7.62 6.83 -0.65
N ARG A 467 -7.41 5.73 -1.37
CA ARG A 467 -7.97 5.48 -2.70
C ARG A 467 -9.51 5.49 -2.69
N THR A 468 -10.14 4.91 -1.67
CA THR A 468 -11.61 4.97 -1.51
C THR A 468 -12.08 6.42 -1.46
N GLY A 469 -11.36 7.29 -0.76
CA GLY A 469 -11.64 8.72 -0.77
C GLY A 469 -11.48 9.34 -2.15
N VAL A 470 -10.37 9.02 -2.81
CA VAL A 470 -10.06 9.54 -4.16
C VAL A 470 -11.14 9.16 -5.18
N LEU A 471 -11.62 7.92 -5.15
CA LEU A 471 -12.52 7.40 -6.18
C LEU A 471 -14.00 7.55 -5.82
N ASP A 472 -14.34 7.37 -4.54
CA ASP A 472 -15.72 7.19 -4.09
C ASP A 472 -16.19 8.34 -3.18
N GLY A 473 -15.30 9.28 -2.85
CA GLY A 473 -15.61 10.52 -2.15
C GLY A 473 -15.94 10.37 -0.66
N GLU A 474 -16.29 11.51 -0.05
CA GLU A 474 -16.46 11.66 1.39
C GLU A 474 -17.51 10.71 2.01
N GLN A 475 -18.67 10.58 1.37
CA GLN A 475 -19.79 9.81 1.93
C GLN A 475 -19.42 8.34 2.12
N THR A 476 -18.63 7.79 1.20
CA THR A 476 -18.10 6.43 1.27
C THR A 476 -17.12 6.30 2.43
N CYS A 477 -16.24 7.29 2.64
CA CYS A 477 -15.33 7.31 3.79
C CYS A 477 -16.06 7.23 5.13
N LEU A 478 -17.15 7.97 5.29
CA LEU A 478 -17.93 7.99 6.53
C LEU A 478 -18.69 6.68 6.76
N THR A 479 -19.07 5.99 5.70
CA THR A 479 -19.82 4.73 5.78
C THR A 479 -18.90 3.55 6.04
N LYS A 480 -17.74 3.52 5.36
CA LYS A 480 -16.78 2.42 5.40
C LYS A 480 -15.88 2.46 6.63
N PHE A 481 -15.60 3.65 7.17
CA PHE A 481 -14.76 3.85 8.34
C PHE A 481 -15.53 4.66 9.41
N PRO A 482 -16.48 4.04 10.13
CA PRO A 482 -17.41 4.72 11.04
C PRO A 482 -16.79 5.25 12.35
#